data_AF-A0A174PHE2-F1
#
_entry.id   AF-A0A174PHE2-F1
#
_cell.length_a   1.000
_cell.length_b   1.000
_cell.length_c   1.000
_cell.angle_alpha   90.00
_cell.angle_beta   90.00
_cell.angle_gamma   90.00
#
_symmetry.space_group_name_H-M   'P 1'
#
loop_
_entity.id
_entity.type
_entity.pdbx_description
1 polymer ?
#
loop_
_entity_poly.entity_id
_entity_poly.type
_entity_poly.pdbx_seq_one_letter_code
_entity_poly.pdbx_strand_id
1 'polypeptide(L)'
;MDFTCIFFGILFTLAGLWFAFGKGYLHLSLWKNMPQKEKDKLRIIPLCRNIGGIITLNGVIFLVKGFLPLFSNHWFVSAMIVWMILAGLDVWYIEKSNRYRRP
;
A
#
# COMPACT_ATOMS: atom_id res chain seq x y z
N MET A 1 11.11 2.68 23.19
CA MET A 1 10.06 2.39 22.20
C MET A 1 9.71 3.69 21.50
N ASP A 2 9.61 3.66 20.18
CA ASP A 2 9.28 4.85 19.40
C ASP A 2 7.77 4.90 19.17
N PHE A 3 7.07 5.64 20.03
CA PHE A 3 5.61 5.74 20.02
C PHE A 3 5.07 6.30 18.71
N THR A 4 5.83 7.20 18.07
CA THR A 4 5.47 7.78 16.78
C THR A 4 5.47 6.70 15.70
N CYS A 5 6.51 5.86 15.68
CA CYS A 5 6.60 4.74 14.76
C CYS A 5 5.50 3.69 15.00
N ILE A 6 5.16 3.41 16.26
CA ILE A 6 4.05 2.49 16.59
C ILE A 6 2.72 3.05 16.09
N PHE A 7 2.44 4.33 16.35
CA PHE A 7 1.21 4.99 15.92
C PHE A 7 1.03 4.93 14.40
N PHE A 8 2.05 5.38 13.64
CA PHE A 8 2.01 5.33 12.18
C PHE A 8 1.98 3.88 11.65
N GLY A 9 2.69 2.97 12.31
CA GLY A 9 2.68 1.55 11.97
C GLY A 9 1.28 0.93 12.07
N ILE A 10 0.57 1.19 13.17
CA ILE A 10 -0.83 0.74 13.33
C ILE A 10 -1.72 1.39 12.28
N LEU A 11 -1.60 2.71 12.09
CA LEU A 11 -2.41 3.47 11.14
C LEU A 11 -2.27 2.93 9.71
N PHE A 12 -1.03 2.76 9.23
CA PHE A 12 -0.77 2.26 7.88
C PHE A 12 -1.12 0.78 7.73
N THR A 13 -0.93 -0.04 8.76
CA THR A 13 -1.33 -1.45 8.72
C THR A 13 -2.85 -1.59 8.58
N LEU A 14 -3.62 -0.85 9.37
CA LEU A 14 -5.09 -0.86 9.31
C LEU A 14 -5.61 -0.29 7.99
N ALA A 15 -5.04 0.83 7.53
CA ALA A 15 -5.38 1.41 6.23
C ALA A 15 -5.07 0.42 5.09
N GLY A 16 -3.88 -0.16 5.08
CA GLY A 16 -3.47 -1.13 4.06
C GLY A 16 -4.34 -2.37 4.04
N LEU A 17 -4.70 -2.91 5.22
CA LEU A 17 -5.65 -4.03 5.31
C LEU A 17 -7.03 -3.65 4.79
N TRP A 18 -7.53 -2.46 5.12
CA TRP A 18 -8.81 -1.96 4.63
C TRP A 18 -8.84 -1.85 3.09
N PHE A 19 -7.75 -1.41 2.47
CA PHE A 19 -7.56 -1.45 1.02
C PHE A 19 -7.43 -2.90 0.51
N ALA A 20 -6.69 -3.76 1.22
CA ALA A 20 -6.46 -5.15 0.83
C ALA A 20 -7.73 -6.00 0.75
N PHE A 21 -8.68 -5.76 1.65
CA PHE A 21 -10.01 -6.38 1.64
C PHE A 21 -10.93 -5.89 0.50
N GLY A 22 -10.46 -4.93 -0.32
CA GLY A 22 -11.19 -4.49 -1.50
C GLY A 22 -12.41 -3.61 -1.22
N LYS A 23 -12.64 -3.15 0.02
CA LYS A 23 -13.73 -2.20 0.32
C LYS A 23 -13.30 -0.73 0.23
N GLY A 24 -11.99 -0.46 0.31
CA GLY A 24 -11.44 0.90 0.26
C GLY A 24 -11.75 1.68 -1.02
N TYR A 25 -11.83 1.00 -2.18
CA TYR A 25 -12.05 1.70 -3.45
C TYR A 25 -13.43 2.33 -3.62
N LEU A 26 -14.45 1.84 -2.91
CA LEU A 26 -15.81 2.40 -2.98
C LEU A 26 -15.86 3.84 -2.45
N HIS A 27 -14.96 4.16 -1.52
CA HIS A 27 -14.88 5.47 -0.88
C HIS A 27 -13.91 6.43 -1.60
N LEU A 28 -13.13 5.94 -2.56
CA LEU A 28 -12.27 6.79 -3.39
C LEU A 28 -13.14 7.66 -4.31
N SER A 29 -13.15 8.97 -4.06
CA SER A 29 -13.80 9.97 -4.92
C SER A 29 -13.34 9.85 -6.39
N LEU A 30 -12.05 9.54 -6.59
CA LEU A 30 -11.45 9.23 -7.89
C LEU A 30 -12.13 8.06 -8.59
N TRP A 31 -12.47 6.99 -7.87
CA TRP A 31 -13.23 5.89 -8.45
C TRP A 31 -14.65 6.32 -8.75
N LYS A 32 -15.35 7.04 -7.86
CA LYS A 32 -16.73 7.50 -8.13
C LYS A 32 -16.82 8.35 -9.40
N ASN A 33 -15.88 9.27 -9.62
CA ASN A 33 -15.90 10.22 -10.73
C ASN A 33 -15.34 9.66 -12.06
N MET A 34 -14.72 8.47 -12.04
CA MET A 34 -14.19 7.85 -13.27
C MET A 34 -15.33 7.39 -14.21
N PRO A 35 -15.22 7.61 -15.54
CA PRO A 35 -16.24 7.16 -16.49
C PRO A 35 -16.41 5.64 -16.49
N GLN A 36 -17.64 5.17 -16.67
CA GLN A 36 -17.98 3.74 -16.59
C GLN A 36 -17.19 2.87 -17.57
N LYS A 37 -16.86 3.40 -18.76
CA LYS A 37 -16.03 2.74 -19.78
C LYS A 37 -14.60 2.43 -19.32
N GLU A 38 -14.05 3.19 -18.37
CA GLU A 38 -12.73 2.92 -17.80
C GLU A 38 -12.82 2.01 -16.58
N LYS A 39 -13.86 2.19 -15.75
CA LYS A 39 -14.17 1.29 -14.63
C LYS A 39 -14.34 -0.16 -15.08
N ASP A 40 -15.06 -0.39 -16.17
CA ASP A 40 -15.28 -1.74 -16.72
C ASP A 40 -14.01 -2.37 -17.29
N LYS A 41 -13.07 -1.55 -17.77
CA LYS A 41 -11.76 -2.01 -18.20
C LYS A 41 -10.84 -2.35 -17.03
N LEU A 42 -11.17 -1.99 -15.79
CA LEU A 42 -10.30 -2.18 -14.64
C LEU A 42 -10.81 -3.28 -13.69
N ARG A 43 -9.90 -4.17 -13.28
CA ARG A 43 -10.11 -5.09 -12.17
C ARG A 43 -9.69 -4.39 -10.88
N ILE A 44 -10.58 -3.57 -10.33
CA ILE A 44 -10.23 -2.75 -9.15
C ILE A 44 -9.93 -3.56 -7.88
N ILE A 45 -10.58 -4.71 -7.70
CA ILE A 45 -10.36 -5.56 -6.53
C ILE A 45 -8.89 -6.00 -6.42
N PRO A 46 -8.27 -6.65 -7.43
CA PRO A 46 -6.87 -7.04 -7.34
C PRO A 46 -5.91 -5.84 -7.30
N LEU A 47 -6.24 -4.73 -7.93
CA LEU A 47 -5.44 -3.49 -7.87
C LEU A 47 -5.40 -2.91 -6.45
N CYS A 48 -6.58 -2.77 -5.84
CA CYS A 48 -6.76 -2.32 -4.46
C CYS A 48 -6.05 -3.27 -3.48
N ARG A 49 -6.08 -4.58 -3.76
CA ARG A 49 -5.39 -5.59 -2.97
C ARG A 49 -3.87 -5.46 -3.01
N ASN A 50 -3.33 -5.16 -4.17
CA ASN A 50 -1.89 -4.96 -4.37
C ASN A 50 -1.40 -3.70 -3.65
N ILE A 51 -2.08 -2.57 -3.89
CA ILE A 51 -1.78 -1.28 -3.26
C ILE A 51 -1.93 -1.39 -1.74
N GLY A 52 -3.01 -2.02 -1.25
CA GLY A 52 -3.22 -2.28 0.17
C GLY A 52 -2.08 -3.10 0.78
N GLY A 53 -1.58 -4.12 0.05
CA GLY A 53 -0.42 -4.91 0.45
C GLY A 53 0.85 -4.08 0.63
N ILE A 54 1.15 -3.18 -0.31
CA ILE A 54 2.33 -2.29 -0.22
C ILE A 54 2.20 -1.31 0.97
N ILE A 55 1.01 -0.78 1.21
CA ILE A 55 0.74 0.10 2.37
C ILE A 55 0.87 -0.67 3.69
N THR A 56 0.34 -1.90 3.76
CA THR A 56 0.50 -2.77 4.93
C THR A 56 1.98 -3.10 5.17
N LEU A 57 2.76 -3.35 4.12
CA LEU A 57 4.20 -3.59 4.24
C LEU A 57 4.91 -2.41 4.92
N ASN A 58 4.54 -1.17 4.54
CA ASN A 58 5.05 0.04 5.18
C ASN A 58 4.68 0.09 6.67
N GLY A 59 3.42 -0.17 6.99
CA GLY A 59 2.94 -0.22 8.37
C GLY A 59 3.71 -1.23 9.23
N VAL A 60 3.99 -2.41 8.68
CA VAL A 60 4.81 -3.43 9.36
C VAL A 60 6.24 -2.95 9.60
N ILE A 61 6.89 -2.27 8.64
CA ILE A 61 8.24 -1.71 8.82
C ILE A 61 8.26 -0.69 9.97
N PHE A 62 7.24 0.18 10.05
CA PHE A 62 7.07 1.15 11.15
C PHE A 62 6.79 0.47 12.50
N LEU A 63 5.97 -0.59 12.55
CA LEU A 63 5.72 -1.37 13.76
C LEU A 63 7.00 -2.06 14.25
N VAL A 64 7.75 -2.69 13.35
CA VAL A 64 9.04 -3.32 13.65
C VAL A 64 9.99 -2.32 14.27
N LYS A 65 10.10 -1.10 13.70
CA LYS A 65 10.90 -0.01 14.29
C LYS A 65 10.40 0.42 15.68
N GLY A 66 9.09 0.48 15.86
CA GLY A 66 8.46 0.87 17.11
C GLY A 66 8.71 -0.11 18.26
N PHE A 67 8.62 -1.41 17.98
CA PHE A 67 8.72 -2.49 18.97
C PHE A 67 10.14 -3.02 19.17
N LEU A 68 10.98 -3.06 18.13
CA LEU A 68 12.35 -3.56 18.22
C LEU A 68 13.35 -2.41 18.38
N PRO A 69 13.88 -2.17 19.60
CA PRO A 69 14.92 -1.17 19.82
C PRO A 69 16.24 -1.52 19.10
N LEU A 70 16.43 -2.78 18.72
CA LEU A 70 17.57 -3.27 17.95
C LEU A 70 17.52 -2.80 16.47
N PHE A 71 16.35 -2.39 15.98
CA PHE A 71 16.22 -1.83 14.64
C PHE A 71 16.74 -0.38 14.64
N SER A 72 18.04 -0.25 14.39
CA SER A 72 18.72 1.05 14.38
C SER A 72 18.14 1.96 13.28
N ASN A 73 18.33 3.26 13.43
CA ASN A 73 17.81 4.24 12.48
C ASN A 73 18.37 4.02 11.06
N HIS A 74 19.61 3.55 10.92
CA HIS A 74 20.21 3.22 9.62
C HIS A 74 19.51 2.06 8.93
N TRP A 75 19.16 1.01 9.67
CA TRP A 75 18.43 -0.14 9.14
C TRP A 75 16.98 0.23 8.77
N PHE A 76 16.34 1.10 9.56
CA PHE A 76 15.03 1.66 9.23
C PHE A 76 15.06 2.47 7.93
N VAL A 77 16.02 3.38 7.78
CA VAL A 77 16.18 4.18 6.55
C VAL A 77 16.44 3.28 5.35
N SER A 78 17.29 2.26 5.48
CA SER A 78 17.52 1.29 4.40
C SER A 78 16.24 0.53 4.02
N ALA A 79 15.46 0.08 5.01
CA ALA A 79 14.18 -0.59 4.75
C ALA A 79 13.17 0.34 4.06
N MET A 80 13.13 1.63 4.44
CA MET A 80 12.29 2.63 3.78
C MET A 80 12.69 2.89 2.33
N ILE A 81 14.00 2.93 2.03
CA ILE A 81 14.50 3.06 0.66
C ILE A 81 14.10 1.84 -0.18
N VAL A 82 14.32 0.63 0.34
CA VAL A 82 13.91 -0.61 -0.34
C VAL A 82 12.40 -0.63 -0.56
N TRP A 83 11.61 -0.26 0.44
CA TRP A 83 10.17 -0.15 0.32
C TRP A 83 9.74 0.86 -0.75
N MET A 84 10.37 2.04 -0.83
CA MET A 84 10.08 3.03 -1.88
C MET A 84 10.37 2.49 -3.28
N ILE A 85 11.48 1.77 -3.46
CA ILE A 85 11.81 1.14 -4.74
C ILE A 85 10.76 0.09 -5.10
N LEU A 86 10.37 -0.77 -4.15
CA LEU A 86 9.33 -1.77 -4.35
C LEU A 86 7.97 -1.14 -4.69
N ALA A 87 7.59 -0.06 -4.00
CA ALA A 87 6.37 0.67 -4.29
C ALA A 87 6.39 1.31 -5.69
N GLY A 88 7.52 1.89 -6.10
CA GLY A 88 7.70 2.44 -7.44
C GLY A 88 7.62 1.36 -8.53
N LEU A 89 8.27 0.22 -8.31
CA LEU A 89 8.19 -0.94 -9.21
C LEU A 89 6.76 -1.50 -9.28
N ASP A 90 6.04 -1.53 -8.16
CA ASP A 90 4.64 -1.97 -8.10
C ASP A 90 3.74 -1.09 -8.96
N VAL A 91 3.87 0.23 -8.84
CA VAL A 91 3.12 1.21 -9.65
C VAL A 91 3.48 1.07 -11.12
N TRP A 92 4.77 0.97 -11.45
CA TRP A 92 5.21 0.78 -12.83
C TRP A 92 4.67 -0.54 -13.43
N TYR A 93 4.64 -1.60 -12.63
CA TYR A 93 4.07 -2.88 -13.04
C TYR A 93 2.55 -2.82 -13.22
N ILE A 94 1.84 -2.06 -12.38
CA ILE A 94 0.39 -1.79 -12.54
C ILE A 94 0.12 -1.09 -13.87
N GLU A 95 0.92 -0.07 -14.21
CA GLU A 95 0.73 0.73 -15.42
C GLU A 95 1.06 -0.09 -16.68
N LYS A 96 2.16 -0.85 -16.66
CA LYS A 96 2.64 -1.62 -17.83
C LYS A 96 1.87 -2.92 -18.04
N SER A 97 1.37 -3.55 -16.98
CA SER A 97 0.73 -4.86 -17.08
C SER A 97 -0.76 -4.76 -17.41
N ASN A 98 -1.22 -5.55 -18.39
CA ASN A 98 -2.64 -5.76 -18.65
C ASN A 98 -3.34 -6.61 -17.56
N ARG A 99 -2.66 -6.95 -16.45
CA ARG A 99 -3.18 -7.83 -15.39
C ARG A 99 -4.42 -7.26 -14.71
N TYR A 100 -4.47 -5.94 -14.61
CA TYR A 100 -5.59 -5.20 -14.05
C TYR A 100 -6.57 -4.72 -15.12
N ARG A 101 -6.30 -5.01 -16.40
CA ARG A 101 -7.22 -4.72 -17.48
C ARG A 101 -8.17 -5.90 -17.70
N ARG A 102 -9.48 -5.66 -17.78
CA ARG A 102 -10.41 -6.66 -18.29
C ARG A 102 -10.23 -6.75 -19.82
N PRO A 103 -10.30 -7.96 -20.41
CA PRO A 103 -10.27 -8.13 -21.86
C PRO A 103 -11.42 -7.37 -22.52
#